data_AF-A0A920IS33-F1
#
_entry.id   AF-A0A920IS33-F1
#
_cell.length_a   1.000
_cell.length_b   1.000
_cell.length_c   1.000
_cell.angle_alpha   90.00
_cell.angle_beta   90.00
_cell.angle_gamma   90.00
#
_symmetry.space_group_name_H-M   'P 1'
#
loop_
_entity.id
_entity.type
_entity.pdbx_description
1 polymer ?
#
loop_
_entity_poly.entity_id
_entity_poly.type
_entity_poly.pdbx_seq_one_letter_code
_entity_poly.pdbx_strand_id
1 'polypeptide(L)' 'MNDNKEYLIIDVREAEELHSGGKVENAINIPRGLLEFKLRPSENLSEDTPILVYWQLD' A
#
# COMPACT_ATOMS: atom_id res chain seq x y z
N MET A 1 -10.85 -22.17 -10.63
CA MET A 1 -9.97 -21.72 -9.54
C MET A 1 -10.10 -20.21 -9.52
N ASN A 2 -10.74 -19.66 -8.49
CA ASN A 2 -10.77 -18.22 -8.25
C ASN A 2 -9.78 -17.97 -7.11
N ASP A 3 -8.51 -17.78 -7.45
CA ASP A 3 -7.52 -17.33 -6.47
C ASP A 3 -7.72 -15.83 -6.23
N ASN A 4 -8.81 -15.49 -5.53
CA ASN A 4 -8.98 -14.15 -4.95
C ASN A 4 -8.01 -14.05 -3.77
N LYS A 5 -6.73 -13.82 -4.08
CA LYS A 5 -5.72 -13.52 -3.07
C LYS A 5 -6.02 -12.14 -2.51
N GLU A 6 -6.21 -12.03 -1.21
CA GLU A 6 -6.34 -10.72 -0.56
C GLU A 6 -4.97 -10.04 -0.54
N TYR A 7 -4.90 -8.80 -1.01
CA TYR A 7 -3.68 -8.01 -1.07
C TYR A 7 -3.70 -6.90 -0.02
N LEU A 8 -2.55 -6.64 0.59
CA LEU A 8 -2.30 -5.36 1.24
C LEU A 8 -2.01 -4.32 0.15
N ILE A 9 -2.91 -3.35 -0.02
CA ILE A 9 -2.77 -2.31 -1.04
C ILE A 9 -2.10 -1.08 -0.41
N ILE A 10 -0.98 -0.66 -1.00
CA ILE A 10 -0.16 0.44 -0.49
C ILE A 10 -0.01 1.52 -1.55
N ASP A 11 -0.50 2.71 -1.21
CA ASP A 11 -0.28 3.94 -1.96
C ASP A 11 1.01 4.62 -1.45
N VAL A 12 2.00 4.80 -2.33
CA VAL A 12 3.31 5.35 -1.96
C VAL A 12 3.47 6.86 -2.20
N ARG A 13 2.38 7.54 -2.56
CA ARG A 13 2.33 9.00 -2.70
C ARG A 13 2.61 9.73 -1.39
N GLU A 14 3.10 10.96 -1.50
CA GLU A 14 3.08 11.92 -0.40
C GLU A 14 1.65 12.38 -0.10
N ALA A 15 1.42 12.88 1.12
CA ALA A 15 0.07 13.23 1.57
C ALA A 15 -0.60 14.29 0.68
N GLU A 16 0.19 15.23 0.14
CA GLU A 16 -0.27 16.29 -0.74
C GLU A 16 -0.86 15.75 -2.06
N GLU A 17 -0.29 14.68 -2.63
CA GLU A 17 -0.75 14.05 -3.88
C GLU A 17 -2.05 13.24 -3.71
N LEU A 18 -2.40 12.84 -2.48
CA LEU A 18 -3.67 12.16 -2.18
C LEU A 18 -4.86 13.12 -2.21
N HIS A 19 -4.62 14.40 -1.89
CA HIS A 19 -5.70 15.40 -1.82
C HIS A 19 -6.25 15.76 -3.20
N SER A 20 -5.45 15.61 -4.27
CA SER A 20 -5.82 15.97 -5.64
C SER A 20 -6.54 14.85 -6.41
N GLY A 21 -6.29 13.60 -6.06
CA GLY A 21 -6.91 12.43 -6.71
C GLY A 21 -7.07 11.32 -5.69
N GLY A 22 -8.31 10.91 -5.43
CA GLY A 22 -8.65 9.92 -4.42
C GLY A 22 -7.82 8.63 -4.48
N LYS A 23 -8.00 7.75 -3.50
CA LYS A 23 -7.22 6.52 -3.39
C LYS A 23 -8.04 5.29 -3.75
N VAL A 24 -7.36 4.22 -4.14
CA VAL A 24 -7.96 2.88 -4.27
C VAL A 24 -8.60 2.48 -2.94
N GLU A 25 -9.78 1.87 -3.00
CA GLU A 25 -10.49 1.38 -1.83
C GLU A 25 -9.60 0.43 -1.01
N ASN A 26 -9.65 0.54 0.32
CA ASN A 26 -8.82 -0.23 1.26
C ASN A 26 -7.30 0.01 1.16
N ALA A 27 -6.83 0.94 0.33
CA ALA A 27 -5.41 1.31 0.30
C ALA A 27 -5.00 2.07 1.59
N ILE A 28 -3.89 1.63 2.17
CA ILE A 28 -3.15 2.38 3.18
C ILE A 28 -2.11 3.27 2.48
N ASN A 29 -1.84 4.45 3.03
CA ASN A 29 -0.78 5.31 2.52
C ASN A 29 0.49 5.15 3.33
N ILE A 30 1.57 4.79 2.65
CA ILE A 30 2.92 4.78 3.21
C ILE A 30 3.81 5.50 2.20
N PRO A 31 4.19 6.76 2.46
CA PRO A 31 5.07 7.50 1.57
C PRO A 31 6.32 6.72 1.22
N ARG A 32 6.77 6.80 -0.04
CA ARG A 32 7.89 6.00 -0.55
C ARG A 32 9.13 6.06 0.35
N GLY A 33 9.46 7.24 0.87
CA GLY A 33 10.62 7.44 1.75
C GLY A 33 10.50 6.79 3.14
N LEU A 34 9.30 6.38 3.54
CA LEU A 34 9.02 5.74 4.83
C LEU A 34 8.71 4.24 4.70
N LEU A 35 8.68 3.72 3.47
CA LEU A 35 8.20 2.37 3.16
C LEU A 35 8.99 1.30 3.92
N GLU A 36 10.31 1.30 3.79
CA GLU A 36 11.21 0.32 4.42
C GLU A 36 11.17 0.35 5.96
N PHE A 37 10.85 1.50 6.55
CA PHE A 37 10.77 1.67 8.01
C PHE A 37 9.43 1.21 8.58
N LYS A 38 8.35 1.35 7.80
CA LYS A 38 6.98 1.03 8.22
C LYS A 38 6.55 -0.39 7.84
N LEU A 39 7.01 -0.94 6.71
CA LEU A 39 6.74 -2.32 6.31
C LEU A 39 7.78 -3.26 6.92
N ARG A 40 7.49 -3.70 8.14
CA ARG A 40 8.25 -4.75 8.82
C ARG A 40 7.30 -5.84 9.31
N PRO A 41 7.70 -7.12 9.24
CA PRO A 41 6.92 -8.20 9.84
C PRO A 41 6.58 -7.86 11.30
N SER A 42 5.33 -8.11 11.67
CA SER A 42 4.80 -7.85 13.01
C SER A 42 3.67 -8.81 13.30
N GLU A 43 3.12 -8.78 14.52
CA GLU A 43 1.96 -9.63 14.88
C GLU A 43 0.77 -9.45 13.93
N ASN A 44 0.66 -8.30 13.26
CA ASN A 44 -0.42 -7.98 12.33
C ASN A 44 0.00 -8.00 10.85
N LEU A 45 1.25 -8.36 10.52
CA LEU A 45 1.75 -8.41 9.14
C LEU A 45 2.71 -9.60 8.97
N SER A 46 2.22 -10.63 8.27
CA SER A 46 3.02 -11.83 7.94
C SER A 46 4.05 -11.54 6.85
N GLU A 47 5.18 -12.26 6.87
CA GLU A 47 6.22 -12.21 5.83
C GLU A 47 5.70 -12.62 4.45
N ASP A 48 4.71 -13.53 4.41
CA ASP A 48 4.11 -14.02 3.17
C ASP A 48 2.95 -13.14 2.66
N THR A 49 2.69 -12.01 3.32
CA THR A 49 1.60 -11.11 2.93
C THR A 49 1.85 -10.58 1.51
N PRO A 50 0.96 -10.84 0.54
CA PRO A 50 1.12 -10.28 -0.80
C PRO A 50 0.82 -8.77 -0.76
N ILE A 51 1.79 -7.98 -1.21
CA ILE A 51 1.71 -6.51 -1.21
C ILE A 51 1.54 -6.02 -2.64
N LEU A 52 0.54 -5.17 -2.87
CA LEU A 52 0.36 -4.41 -4.10
C LEU A 52 0.77 -2.96 -3.85
N VAL A 53 1.85 -2.52 -4.49
CA VAL A 53 2.31 -1.13 -4.42
C VAL A 53 1.89 -0.39 -5.68
N TYR A 54 1.30 0.79 -5.54
CA TYR A 54 0.94 1.63 -6.68
C TYR A 54 1.24 3.11 -6.44
N TRP A 55 1.39 3.82 -7.54
CA TRP A 55 1.45 5.27 -7.64
C TRP A 55 0.66 5.66 -8.90
N GLN A 56 -0.13 6.73 -8.82
CA GLN A 56 -0.77 7.31 -9.99
C GLN A 56 0.26 8.18 -10.74
N LEU A 57 0.45 7.95 -12.05
CA LEU A 57 1.05 8.94 -12.93
C LEU A 57 -0.04 9.93 -13.33
N ASP A 58 0.25 11.22 -13.20
CA ASP A 58 -0.55 12.31 -13.77
C ASP A 58 -0.56 12.24 -15.31
#